data_AF-A0AAD8E4M5-F1
#
_entry.id   AF-A0AAD8E4M5-F1
#
_cell.length_a   1.000
_cell.length_b   1.000
_cell.length_c   1.000
_cell.angle_alpha   90.00
_cell.angle_beta   90.00
_cell.angle_gamma   90.00
#
_symmetry.space_group_name_H-M   'P 1'
#
loop_
_entity.id
_entity.type
_entity.pdbx_description
1 polymer ?
#
loop_
_entity_poly.entity_id
_entity_poly.type
_entity_poly.pdbx_seq_one_letter_code
_entity_poly.pdbx_strand_id
1 'polypeptide(L)'
;MENSELTPSPNISKEAACSLVDRLYGIQAVDVLLLNGFYDKNYHVKINLNKNGRLWPHGYVMKIVNSTDSHNTTILEAQFEVMFHLGKNGIKCSQPLKNLKGKYYSLEELSED
;
A
#
# COMPACT_ATOMS: atom_id res chain seq x y z
N MET A 1 11.79 -12.02 -30.21
CA MET A 1 10.59 -11.26 -29.83
C MET A 1 10.09 -11.89 -28.56
N GLU A 2 10.38 -11.24 -27.44
CA GLU A 2 10.01 -11.71 -26.11
C GLU A 2 8.50 -11.50 -25.97
N ASN A 3 7.74 -12.58 -25.78
CA ASN A 3 6.33 -12.46 -25.41
C ASN A 3 6.29 -11.71 -24.08
N SER A 4 5.95 -10.42 -24.11
CA SER A 4 5.71 -9.66 -22.88
C SER A 4 4.40 -10.19 -22.29
N GLU A 5 4.48 -11.26 -21.49
CA GLU A 5 3.40 -11.59 -20.57
C GLU A 5 3.17 -10.34 -19.71
N LEU A 6 2.06 -9.66 -19.96
CA LEU A 6 1.64 -8.50 -19.17
C LEU A 6 1.50 -8.99 -17.73
N THR A 7 2.39 -8.55 -16.84
CA THR A 7 2.26 -8.83 -15.41
C THR A 7 0.88 -8.35 -14.94
N PRO A 8 0.00 -9.27 -14.52
CA PRO A 8 -1.38 -8.92 -14.22
C PRO A 8 -1.41 -8.01 -12.98
N SER A 9 -2.17 -6.92 -13.09
CA SER A 9 -2.43 -6.05 -11.96
C SER A 9 -3.26 -6.80 -10.92
N PRO A 10 -3.05 -6.58 -9.60
CA PRO A 10 -3.79 -7.28 -8.56
C PRO A 10 -5.32 -7.19 -8.78
N ASN A 11 -6.03 -8.32 -8.74
CA ASN A 11 -7.50 -8.31 -8.75
C ASN A 11 -8.01 -8.22 -7.31
N ILE A 12 -8.80 -7.20 -6.99
CA ILE A 12 -9.33 -6.96 -5.64
C ILE A 12 -10.46 -5.94 -5.69
N SER A 13 -11.53 -6.19 -4.94
CA SER A 13 -12.67 -5.29 -4.72
C SER A 13 -12.27 -4.12 -3.80
N LYS A 14 -13.07 -3.05 -3.78
CA LYS A 14 -12.84 -1.93 -2.85
C LYS A 14 -13.10 -2.35 -1.41
N GLU A 15 -14.05 -3.24 -1.21
CA GLU A 15 -14.49 -3.78 0.07
C GLU A 15 -13.40 -4.65 0.68
N ALA A 16 -12.79 -5.54 -0.11
CA ALA A 16 -11.63 -6.30 0.30
C ALA A 16 -10.43 -5.38 0.59
N ALA A 17 -10.18 -4.36 -0.24
CA ALA A 17 -9.15 -3.36 0.01
C ALA A 17 -9.35 -2.60 1.33
N CYS A 18 -10.57 -2.15 1.65
CA CYS A 18 -10.90 -1.57 2.95
C CYS A 18 -10.65 -2.55 4.10
N SER A 19 -11.03 -3.82 3.92
CA SER A 19 -10.84 -4.88 4.91
C SER A 19 -9.35 -5.16 5.18
N LEU A 20 -8.50 -5.09 4.14
CA LEU A 20 -7.04 -5.18 4.30
C LEU A 20 -6.48 -4.03 5.15
N VAL A 21 -6.93 -2.79 4.90
CA VAL A 21 -6.48 -1.61 5.65
C VAL A 21 -6.82 -1.76 7.14
N ASP A 22 -8.05 -2.17 7.46
CA ASP A 22 -8.47 -2.37 8.85
C ASP A 22 -7.69 -3.52 9.50
N ARG A 23 -7.64 -4.69 8.84
CA ARG A 23 -6.95 -5.87 9.38
C ARG A 23 -5.45 -5.66 9.61
N LEU A 24 -4.77 -4.96 8.70
CA LEU A 24 -3.31 -4.81 8.74
C LEU A 24 -2.86 -3.60 9.55
N TYR A 25 -3.63 -2.51 9.55
CA TYR A 25 -3.21 -1.24 10.15
C TYR A 25 -4.13 -0.76 11.28
N GLY A 26 -5.27 -1.41 11.51
CA GLY A 26 -6.27 -0.98 12.49
C GLY A 26 -6.92 0.34 12.12
N ILE A 27 -6.96 0.66 10.81
CA ILE A 27 -7.52 1.91 10.29
C ILE A 27 -8.88 1.60 9.68
N GLN A 28 -9.93 2.15 10.28
CA GLN A 28 -11.28 2.09 9.73
C GLN A 28 -11.42 3.12 8.61
N ALA A 29 -11.12 2.68 7.39
CA ALA A 29 -11.29 3.49 6.19
C ALA A 29 -12.76 3.85 5.97
N VAL A 30 -13.01 5.10 5.55
CA VAL A 30 -14.35 5.54 5.13
C VAL A 30 -14.63 5.08 3.70
N ASP A 31 -13.59 5.10 2.87
CA ASP A 31 -13.64 4.83 1.45
C ASP A 31 -12.20 4.62 0.94
N VAL A 32 -12.07 3.92 -0.19
CA VAL A 32 -10.83 3.78 -0.94
C VAL A 32 -11.04 4.20 -2.38
N LEU A 33 -10.29 5.21 -2.81
CA LEU A 33 -10.32 5.69 -4.20
C LEU A 33 -9.16 5.08 -4.98
N LEU A 34 -9.47 4.40 -6.09
CA LEU A 34 -8.45 3.89 -6.98
C LEU A 34 -7.66 5.07 -7.58
N LEU A 35 -6.34 4.98 -7.49
CA LEU A 35 -5.39 5.88 -8.13
C LEU A 35 -4.80 5.19 -9.36
N ASN A 36 -4.19 5.96 -10.25
CA ASN A 36 -3.49 5.41 -11.39
C ASN A 36 -2.36 4.48 -10.90
N GLY A 37 -2.44 3.22 -11.31
CA GLY A 37 -1.41 2.22 -11.13
C GLY A 37 -1.21 1.51 -12.46
N PHE A 38 0.04 1.38 -12.90
CA PHE A 38 0.35 0.66 -14.14
C PHE A 38 0.23 -0.84 -13.88
N TYR A 39 1.20 -1.42 -13.18
CA TYR A 39 1.19 -2.84 -12.80
C TYR A 39 0.67 -3.06 -11.37
N ASP A 40 0.81 -2.07 -10.50
CA ASP A 40 0.35 -2.13 -9.12
C ASP A 40 -1.07 -1.56 -8.97
N LYS A 41 -1.76 -1.89 -7.88
CA LYS A 41 -2.99 -1.19 -7.48
C LYS A 41 -2.71 -0.23 -6.34
N ASN A 42 -2.97 1.05 -6.58
CA ASN A 42 -2.81 2.12 -5.59
C ASN A 42 -4.19 2.65 -5.18
N TYR A 43 -4.44 2.77 -3.89
CA TYR A 43 -5.67 3.33 -3.36
C TYR A 43 -5.37 4.50 -2.42
N HIS A 44 -6.09 5.61 -2.60
CA HIS A 44 -6.16 6.65 -1.57
C HIS A 44 -7.18 6.21 -0.51
N VAL A 45 -6.67 5.97 0.70
CA VAL A 45 -7.44 5.58 1.88
C VAL A 45 -7.96 6.84 2.57
N LYS A 46 -9.27 7.05 2.54
CA LYS A 46 -9.91 8.17 3.25
C LYS A 46 -10.20 7.79 4.70
N ILE A 47 -9.92 8.73 5.62
CA ILE A 47 -10.02 8.50 7.06
C ILE A 47 -11.08 9.42 7.65
N ASN A 48 -11.84 8.90 8.62
CA ASN A 48 -12.63 9.71 9.54
C ASN A 48 -11.86 9.81 10.88
N LEU A 49 -11.39 11.02 11.21
CA LEU A 49 -10.61 11.27 12.43
C LEU A 49 -11.39 10.92 13.72
N ASN A 50 -12.71 11.05 13.71
CA ASN A 50 -13.55 10.75 14.87
C ASN A 50 -13.53 9.25 15.23
N LYS A 51 -13.24 8.37 14.26
CA LYS A 51 -13.17 6.92 14.45
C LYS A 51 -11.76 6.42 14.72
N ASN A 52 -10.74 7.14 14.24
CA ASN A 52 -9.38 6.60 14.13
C ASN A 52 -8.33 7.33 14.99
N GLY A 53 -8.72 8.37 15.74
CA GLY A 53 -7.80 9.09 16.63
C GLY A 53 -6.73 9.90 15.87
N ARG A 54 -5.47 9.86 16.33
CA ARG A 54 -4.36 10.65 15.75
C ARG A 54 -3.77 9.99 14.50
N LEU A 55 -4.50 10.05 13.39
CA LEU A 55 -4.00 9.71 12.05
C LEU A 55 -3.78 10.96 11.19
N TRP A 56 -3.14 10.79 10.03
CA TRP A 56 -3.02 11.88 9.06
C TRP A 56 -4.41 12.29 8.54
N PRO A 57 -4.79 13.58 8.63
CA PRO A 57 -6.14 14.04 8.29
C PRO A 57 -6.48 13.86 6.80
N HIS A 58 -5.47 13.78 5.95
CA HIS A 58 -5.63 13.61 4.50
C HIS A 58 -5.59 12.15 4.06
N GLY A 59 -5.45 11.21 4.98
CA GLY A 59 -5.42 9.78 4.67
C GLY A 59 -4.04 9.24 4.33
N TYR A 60 -4.03 8.07 3.71
CA TYR A 60 -2.83 7.33 3.29
C TYR A 60 -2.97 6.81 1.87
N VAL A 61 -1.86 6.37 1.28
CA VAL A 61 -1.88 5.58 0.05
C VAL A 61 -1.59 4.13 0.42
N MET A 62 -2.52 3.23 0.10
CA MET A 62 -2.28 1.80 0.13
C MET A 62 -1.81 1.36 -1.25
N LYS A 63 -0.66 0.71 -1.31
CA LYS A 63 -0.10 0.14 -2.53
C LYS A 63 -0.11 -1.38 -2.44
N ILE A 64 -0.74 -2.03 -3.41
CA ILE A 64 -0.75 -3.48 -3.60
C ILE A 64 0.15 -3.76 -4.80
N VAL A 65 1.31 -4.35 -4.52
CA VAL A 65 2.32 -4.68 -5.53
C VAL A 65 1.85 -5.91 -6.31
N ASN A 66 2.12 -5.93 -7.63
CA ASN A 66 1.76 -7.06 -8.48
C ASN A 66 2.35 -8.40 -8.00
N SER A 67 1.78 -9.51 -8.47
CA SER A 67 2.11 -10.86 -7.99
C SER A 67 3.57 -11.28 -8.20
N THR A 68 4.25 -10.72 -9.20
CA THR A 68 5.64 -11.02 -9.50
C THR A 68 6.58 -10.24 -8.56
N ASP A 69 6.39 -8.92 -8.50
CA ASP A 69 7.27 -8.05 -7.72
C ASP A 69 7.04 -8.15 -6.22
N SER A 70 5.86 -8.59 -5.77
CA SER A 70 5.54 -8.78 -4.34
C SER A 70 6.42 -9.83 -3.65
N HIS A 71 7.01 -10.74 -4.43
CA HIS A 71 7.94 -11.76 -3.93
C HIS A 71 9.40 -11.25 -3.90
N ASN A 72 9.70 -10.12 -4.55
CA ASN A 72 11.04 -9.53 -4.57
C ASN A 72 11.19 -8.45 -3.48
N THR A 73 11.27 -8.89 -2.23
CA THR A 73 11.36 -7.99 -1.07
C THR A 73 12.61 -7.10 -1.09
N THR A 74 13.69 -7.54 -1.71
CA THR A 74 14.95 -6.78 -1.85
C THR A 74 14.71 -5.43 -2.51
N ILE A 75 13.89 -5.38 -3.57
CA ILE A 75 13.61 -4.12 -4.28
C ILE A 75 12.75 -3.20 -3.39
N LEU A 76 11.76 -3.74 -2.68
CA LEU A 76 10.91 -2.97 -1.78
C LEU A 76 11.72 -2.37 -0.63
N GLU A 77 12.61 -3.15 -0.02
CA GLU A 77 13.49 -2.69 1.05
C GLU A 77 14.46 -1.61 0.58
N ALA A 78 15.07 -1.79 -0.60
CA ALA A 78 15.91 -0.76 -1.19
C ALA A 78 15.14 0.56 -1.44
N GLN A 79 13.89 0.49 -1.89
CA GLN A 79 13.03 1.66 -2.04
C GLN A 79 12.79 2.36 -0.70
N PHE A 80 12.53 1.61 0.38
CA PHE A 80 12.35 2.20 1.72
C PHE A 80 13.62 2.86 2.23
N GLU A 81 14.78 2.24 2.05
CA GLU A 81 16.07 2.82 2.47
C GLU A 81 16.32 4.17 1.79
N VAL A 82 16.00 4.30 0.50
CA VAL A 82 16.06 5.59 -0.21
C VAL A 82 15.09 6.60 0.40
N MET A 83 13.83 6.22 0.65
CA MET A 83 12.83 7.11 1.25
C MET A 83 13.26 7.59 2.66
N PHE A 84 13.80 6.70 3.49
CA PHE A 84 14.31 7.05 4.81
C PHE A 84 15.53 7.95 4.72
N HIS A 85 16.46 7.68 3.80
CA HIS A 85 17.61 8.53 3.57
C HIS A 85 17.20 9.95 3.17
N LEU A 86 16.28 10.08 2.22
CA LEU A 86 15.75 11.37 1.79
C LEU A 86 15.09 12.12 2.96
N GLY A 87 14.21 11.45 3.69
CA GLY A 87 13.53 12.03 4.85
C GLY A 87 14.49 12.47 5.96
N LYS A 88 15.50 11.66 6.26
CA LYS A 88 16.56 11.97 7.25
C LYS A 88 17.37 13.21 6.85
N ASN A 89 17.55 13.45 5.55
CA ASN A 89 18.25 14.62 5.03
C ASN A 89 17.32 15.81 4.74
N GLY A 90 16.10 15.82 5.28
CA GLY A 90 15.18 16.95 5.19
C GLY A 90 14.43 17.08 3.86
N ILE A 91 14.55 16.09 2.96
CA ILE A 91 13.80 16.06 1.71
C ILE A 91 12.39 15.51 2.00
N LYS A 92 11.38 16.35 1.77
CA LYS A 92 9.98 15.98 1.94
C LYS A 92 9.61 14.90 0.92
N CYS A 93 9.34 13.70 1.41
CA CYS A 93 8.85 12.58 0.64
C CYS A 93 7.90 11.74 1.49
N SER A 94 7.06 10.95 0.84
CA SER A 94 6.22 9.96 1.53
C SER A 94 7.09 8.98 2.31
N GLN A 95 6.57 8.48 3.43
CA GLN A 95 7.25 7.49 4.27
C GLN A 95 6.34 6.27 4.44
N PRO A 96 6.86 5.03 4.40
CA PRO A 96 6.05 3.85 4.60
C PRO A 96 5.54 3.78 6.05
N LEU A 97 4.29 3.37 6.21
CA LEU A 97 3.66 3.17 7.53
C LEU A 97 3.90 1.73 8.00
N LYS A 98 4.20 1.54 9.29
CA LYS A 98 4.25 0.20 9.88
C LYS A 98 2.85 -0.34 10.12
N ASN A 99 2.63 -1.60 9.78
CA ASN A 99 1.42 -2.35 10.12
C ASN A 99 1.38 -2.71 11.62
N LEU A 100 0.27 -3.32 12.06
CA LEU A 100 0.07 -3.74 13.46
C LEU A 100 1.12 -4.74 13.97
N LYS A 101 1.84 -5.42 13.06
CA LYS A 101 2.96 -6.33 13.39
C LYS A 101 4.33 -5.62 13.39
N GLY A 102 4.36 -4.31 13.20
CA GLY A 102 5.59 -3.52 13.16
C GLY A 102 6.40 -3.66 11.87
N LYS A 103 5.82 -4.22 10.80
CA LYS A 103 6.47 -4.40 9.48
C LYS A 103 5.99 -3.33 8.49
N TYR A 104 6.81 -2.97 7.52
CA TYR A 104 6.48 -1.96 6.49
C TYR A 104 5.65 -2.50 5.33
N TYR A 105 5.57 -3.82 5.20
CA TYR A 105 4.80 -4.52 4.17
C TYR A 105 4.37 -5.89 4.71
N SER A 106 3.43 -6.51 4.00
CA SER A 106 3.06 -7.92 4.18
C SER A 106 2.78 -8.55 2.82
N LEU A 107 2.98 -9.86 2.72
CA LEU A 107 2.55 -10.65 1.59
C LEU A 107 1.15 -11.20 1.91
N GLU A 108 0.19 -10.95 1.04
CA GLU A 108 -1.20 -11.36 1.21
C GLU A 108 -1.65 -12.13 -0.03
N GLU A 109 -2.37 -13.23 0.18
CA GLU A 109 -3.11 -13.90 -0.88
C GLU A 109 -4.44 -13.17 -1.06
N LEU A 110 -4.70 -12.71 -2.29
CA LEU A 110 -5.95 -12.06 -2.64
C LEU A 110 -6.89 -13.12 -3.21
N SER A 111 -8.00 -13.39 -2.54
CA SER A 111 -9.08 -14.17 -3.13
C SER A 111 -9.86 -13.30 -4.10
N GLU A 112 -10.28 -13.87 -5.23
CA GLU A 112 -11.33 -13.26 -6.05
C GLU A 112 -12.66 -13.38 -5.27
N ASP A 113 -13.40 -12.28 -5.16
CA ASP A 113 -14.81 -12.29 -4.73
C ASP A 113 -15.71 -12.60 -5.93
#